data_AF-A0A397FKX8-F1
#
_entry.id   AF-A0A397FKX8-F1
#
_cell.length_a   1.000
_cell.length_b   1.000
_cell.length_c   1.000
_cell.angle_alpha   90.00
_cell.angle_beta   90.00
_cell.angle_gamma   90.00
#
_symmetry.space_group_name_H-M   'P 1'
#
loop_
_entity.id
_entity.type
_entity.pdbx_description
1 polymer ?
#
loop_
_entity_poly.entity_id
_entity_poly.type
_entity_poly.pdbx_seq_one_letter_code
_entity_poly.pdbx_strand_id
1 'polypeptide(L)'
;MNSPNQLSLFDLIQDCYQIGCHYLNIIPYKQVVFKGFYSEKLFTEISNNKQIAQSLRLNLNDLHQKQEFAELLQRVPKEFAGITWALTNESWITLNPTYCQPLLQGDLSYLLCHEITHAVLHNLDIYWGHSSPHSELTAYLWQYCQKKYSHQQLVKLLISWWEMNQ
;
A
#
# COMPACT_ATOMS: atom_id res chain seq x y z
N MET A 1 3.86 26.24 5.71
CA MET A 1 5.02 25.99 6.59
C MET A 1 4.59 24.91 7.57
N ASN A 2 5.05 23.67 7.41
CA ASN A 2 4.72 22.58 8.33
C ASN A 2 5.65 22.68 9.55
N SER A 3 5.09 22.55 10.76
CA SER A 3 5.88 22.53 11.99
C SER A 3 6.83 21.33 11.99
N PRO A 4 8.06 21.48 12.52
CA PRO A 4 9.08 20.42 12.54
C PRO A 4 8.72 19.16 13.37
N ASN A 5 7.53 19.11 13.97
CA ASN A 5 6.99 17.96 14.72
C ASN A 5 5.78 17.30 14.02
N GLN A 6 5.51 17.64 12.76
CA GLN A 6 4.35 17.12 12.06
C GLN A 6 4.70 15.81 11.34
N LEU A 7 4.40 14.69 12.00
CA LEU A 7 4.48 13.35 11.40
C LEU A 7 3.77 13.35 10.04
N SER A 8 4.46 12.93 8.98
CA SER A 8 3.83 12.73 7.68
C SER A 8 3.44 11.26 7.47
N LEU A 9 2.48 11.02 6.57
CA LEU A 9 2.14 9.65 6.14
C LEU A 9 3.35 8.92 5.54
N PHE A 10 4.23 9.66 4.86
CA PHE A 10 5.47 9.12 4.30
C PHE A 10 6.43 8.64 5.40
N ASP A 11 6.62 9.42 6.46
CA ASP A 11 7.50 9.04 7.58
C ASP A 11 6.99 7.77 8.26
N LEU A 12 5.68 7.66 8.46
CA LEU A 12 5.07 6.47 9.03
C LEU A 12 5.31 5.24 8.15
N ILE A 13 5.07 5.36 6.85
CA ILE A 13 5.22 4.24 5.92
C ILE A 13 6.67 3.78 5.87
N GLN A 14 7.60 4.73 5.79
CA GLN A 14 9.02 4.42 5.78
C GLN A 14 9.47 3.78 7.09
N ASP A 15 9.00 4.28 8.23
CA ASP A 15 9.31 3.73 9.54
C ASP A 15 8.75 2.31 9.73
N CYS A 16 7.46 2.09 9.47
CA CYS A 16 6.87 0.75 9.57
C CYS A 16 7.50 -0.22 8.52
N TYR A 17 7.93 0.25 7.34
CA TYR A 17 8.69 -0.56 6.37
C TYR A 17 10.08 -0.98 6.87
N GLN A 18 10.86 -0.05 7.42
CA GLN A 18 12.18 -0.32 7.99
C GLN A 18 12.10 -1.31 9.16
N ILE A 19 11.10 -1.12 10.02
CA ILE A 19 10.84 -2.03 11.15
C ILE A 19 10.47 -3.43 10.67
N GLY A 20 9.65 -3.54 9.62
CA GLY A 20 9.30 -4.84 9.06
C GLY A 20 10.49 -5.56 8.41
N CYS A 21 11.33 -4.82 7.68
CA CYS A 21 12.58 -5.36 7.14
C CYS A 21 13.53 -5.82 8.26
N HIS A 22 13.65 -5.04 9.33
CA HIS A 22 14.46 -5.41 10.49
C HIS A 22 13.95 -6.69 11.18
N TYR A 23 12.64 -6.80 11.39
CA TYR A 23 12.02 -7.97 12.00
C TYR A 23 12.35 -9.27 11.25
N LEU A 24 12.40 -9.23 9.92
CA LEU A 24 12.77 -10.38 9.08
C LEU A 24 14.27 -10.48 8.76
N ASN A 25 15.12 -9.60 9.31
CA ASN A 25 16.56 -9.50 8.99
C ASN A 25 16.85 -9.33 7.48
N ILE A 26 16.11 -8.46 6.80
CA ILE A 26 16.25 -8.18 5.36
C ILE A 26 16.86 -6.81 5.14
N ILE A 27 17.72 -6.69 4.12
CA ILE A 27 18.24 -5.40 3.66
C ILE A 27 17.19 -4.76 2.73
N PRO A 28 16.61 -3.60 3.09
CA PRO A 28 15.66 -2.90 2.23
C PRO A 28 16.39 -2.32 1.02
N TYR A 29 15.92 -2.64 -0.19
CA TYR A 29 16.48 -2.09 -1.43
C TYR A 29 15.44 -1.39 -2.31
N LYS A 30 14.14 -1.47 -1.97
CA LYS A 30 13.05 -0.75 -2.64
C LYS A 30 12.59 0.43 -1.80
N GLN A 31 12.20 1.52 -2.45
CA GLN A 31 11.47 2.62 -1.82
C GLN A 31 9.97 2.28 -1.76
N VAL A 32 9.33 2.42 -0.60
CA VAL A 32 7.88 2.25 -0.50
C VAL A 32 7.19 3.58 -0.81
N VAL A 33 6.25 3.54 -1.76
CA VAL A 33 5.54 4.73 -2.24
C VAL A 33 4.04 4.53 -2.07
N PHE A 34 3.40 5.39 -1.28
CA PHE A 34 1.94 5.43 -1.23
C PHE A 34 1.41 6.19 -2.44
N LYS A 35 0.71 5.49 -3.33
CA LYS A 35 0.04 6.08 -4.50
C LYS A 35 -1.37 6.53 -4.21
N GLY A 36 -1.88 6.26 -3.01
CA GLY A 36 -3.17 6.73 -2.58
C GLY A 36 -4.29 5.74 -2.78
N PHE A 37 -5.47 6.31 -3.00
CA PHE A 37 -6.67 5.55 -3.31
C PHE A 37 -6.79 5.37 -4.81
N TYR A 38 -7.33 4.22 -5.20
CA TYR A 38 -7.59 3.92 -6.59
C TYR A 38 -8.46 5.01 -7.23
N SER A 39 -8.02 5.50 -8.39
CA SER A 39 -8.66 6.56 -9.18
C SER A 39 -8.35 6.36 -10.66
N GLU A 40 -9.08 7.01 -11.56
CA GLU A 40 -8.83 6.94 -13.02
C GLU A 40 -7.44 7.49 -13.40
N LYS A 41 -6.97 8.52 -12.70
CA LYS A 41 -5.63 9.07 -12.87
C LYS A 41 -4.56 8.04 -12.50
N LEU A 42 -4.69 7.41 -11.33
CA LEU A 42 -3.75 6.38 -10.88
C LEU A 42 -3.81 5.14 -11.79
N PHE A 43 -4.99 4.77 -12.27
CA PHE A 43 -5.15 3.73 -13.27
C PHE A 43 -4.36 4.05 -14.55
N THR A 44 -4.43 5.28 -15.03
CA THR A 44 -3.67 5.72 -16.21
C THR A 44 -2.16 5.63 -15.94
N GLU A 45 -1.72 6.01 -14.75
CA GLU A 45 -0.31 5.90 -14.33
C GLU A 45 0.16 4.43 -14.28
N ILE A 46 -0.62 3.53 -13.67
CA ILE A 46 -0.36 2.09 -13.63
C ILE A 46 -0.33 1.49 -15.04
N SER A 47 -1.31 1.82 -15.87
CA SER A 47 -1.44 1.33 -17.25
C SER A 47 -0.31 1.81 -18.16
N ASN A 48 0.30 2.95 -17.84
CA ASN A 48 1.46 3.45 -18.58
C ASN A 48 2.79 2.93 -18.00
N ASN A 49 2.77 2.27 -16.85
CA ASN A 49 3.94 1.66 -16.24
C ASN A 49 4.18 0.26 -16.83
N LYS A 50 5.14 0.18 -17.77
CA LYS A 50 5.51 -1.08 -18.46
C LYS A 50 5.83 -2.23 -17.50
N GLN A 51 6.42 -1.95 -16.35
CA GLN A 51 6.78 -2.97 -15.38
C GLN A 51 5.55 -3.52 -14.65
N ILE A 52 4.66 -2.66 -14.16
CA ILE A 52 3.42 -3.11 -13.51
C ILE A 52 2.57 -3.90 -14.50
N ALA A 53 2.45 -3.40 -15.73
CA ALA A 53 1.72 -4.08 -16.79
C ALA A 53 2.28 -5.47 -17.11
N GLN A 54 3.61 -5.62 -17.15
CA GLN A 54 4.26 -6.93 -17.32
C GLN A 54 3.97 -7.87 -16.15
N SER A 55 4.10 -7.40 -14.90
CA SER A 55 3.79 -8.18 -13.70
C SER A 55 2.34 -8.65 -13.69
N LEU A 56 1.43 -7.83 -14.21
CA LEU A 56 0.00 -8.13 -14.31
C LEU A 56 -0.41 -8.86 -15.58
N ARG A 57 0.54 -9.14 -16.48
CA ARG A 57 0.30 -9.75 -17.80
C ARG A 57 -0.72 -8.97 -18.64
N LEU A 58 -0.76 -7.65 -18.48
CA LEU A 58 -1.63 -6.76 -19.24
C LEU A 58 -1.02 -6.45 -20.60
N ASN A 59 -1.79 -6.66 -21.68
CA ASN A 59 -1.42 -6.17 -22.98
C ASN A 59 -1.72 -4.67 -23.08
N LEU A 60 -0.69 -3.83 -22.96
CA LEU A 60 -0.82 -2.37 -23.03
C LEU A 60 -1.28 -1.84 -24.40
N ASN A 61 -1.37 -2.68 -25.42
CA ASN A 61 -1.87 -2.31 -26.74
C ASN A 61 -3.34 -2.72 -26.95
N ASP A 62 -3.94 -3.45 -26.00
CA ASP A 62 -5.33 -3.87 -26.05
C ASP A 62 -6.20 -2.96 -25.17
N LEU A 63 -7.05 -2.16 -25.81
CA LEU A 63 -7.94 -1.22 -25.11
C LEU A 63 -8.98 -1.95 -24.24
N HIS A 64 -9.42 -3.14 -24.65
CA HIS A 64 -10.42 -3.94 -23.94
C HIS A 64 -9.84 -4.53 -22.66
N GLN A 65 -8.63 -5.11 -22.72
CA GLN A 65 -7.96 -5.62 -21.52
C GLN A 65 -7.65 -4.52 -20.51
N LYS A 66 -7.33 -3.30 -20.97
CA LYS A 66 -7.18 -2.14 -20.08
C LYS A 66 -8.48 -1.82 -19.36
N GLN A 67 -9.60 -1.79 -20.07
CA GLN A 67 -10.90 -1.52 -19.48
C GLN A 67 -11.32 -2.61 -18.49
N GLU A 68 -11.18 -3.88 -18.85
CA GLU A 68 -11.46 -5.01 -17.95
C GLU A 68 -10.61 -4.96 -16.68
N PHE A 69 -9.32 -4.63 -16.81
CA PHE A 69 -8.44 -4.47 -15.66
C PHE A 69 -8.83 -3.26 -14.79
N ALA A 70 -9.23 -2.15 -15.41
CA ALA A 70 -9.73 -0.98 -14.70
C ALA A 70 -10.99 -1.31 -13.88
N GLU A 71 -11.92 -2.05 -14.49
CA GLU A 71 -13.14 -2.52 -13.85
C GLU A 71 -12.84 -3.51 -12.72
N LEU A 72 -11.86 -4.40 -12.92
CA LEU A 72 -11.46 -5.37 -11.92
C LEU A 72 -10.83 -4.70 -10.71
N LEU A 73 -9.99 -3.67 -10.92
CA LEU A 73 -9.42 -2.85 -9.84
C LEU A 73 -10.49 -2.05 -9.06
N GLN A 74 -11.56 -1.63 -9.71
CA GLN A 74 -12.70 -1.00 -9.02
C GLN A 74 -13.52 -2.01 -8.22
N ARG A 75 -13.56 -3.27 -8.65
CA ARG A 75 -14.36 -4.36 -8.06
C ARG A 75 -13.56 -5.30 -7.15
N VAL A 76 -12.30 -4.97 -6.85
CA VAL A 76 -11.39 -5.78 -6.01
C VAL A 76 -12.14 -6.24 -4.74
N PRO A 77 -12.19 -7.52 -4.39
CA PRO A 77 -12.93 -7.99 -3.22
C PRO A 77 -12.49 -7.31 -1.91
N LYS A 78 -13.38 -7.25 -0.91
CA LYS A 78 -13.14 -6.66 0.42
C LYS A 78 -11.87 -7.17 1.11
N GLU A 79 -11.49 -8.40 0.79
CA GLU A 79 -10.33 -9.12 1.32
C GLU A 79 -8.99 -8.52 0.84
N PHE A 80 -9.01 -7.75 -0.25
CA PHE A 80 -7.88 -7.08 -0.88
C PHE A 80 -8.12 -5.57 -0.87
N ALA A 81 -8.54 -5.01 0.26
CA ALA A 81 -8.84 -3.58 0.38
C ALA A 81 -7.63 -2.67 0.05
N GLY A 82 -6.44 -3.24 -0.12
CA GLY A 82 -5.29 -2.64 -0.77
C GLY A 82 -4.58 -3.60 -1.72
N ILE A 83 -3.69 -3.03 -2.53
CA ILE A 83 -2.77 -3.74 -3.42
C ILE A 83 -1.39 -3.09 -3.34
N THR A 84 -0.36 -3.93 -3.27
CA THR A 84 1.03 -3.49 -3.36
C THR A 84 1.70 -4.00 -4.63
N TRP A 85 2.14 -3.08 -5.49
CA TRP A 85 2.83 -3.37 -6.75
C TRP A 85 4.35 -3.37 -6.55
N ALA A 86 5.03 -4.48 -6.84
CA ALA A 86 6.50 -4.51 -6.89
C ALA A 86 7.03 -3.95 -8.21
N LEU A 87 7.81 -2.89 -8.11
CA LEU A 87 8.63 -2.34 -9.18
C LEU A 87 10.10 -2.66 -8.93
N THR A 88 10.99 -2.28 -9.84
CA THR A 88 12.43 -2.59 -9.75
C THR A 88 13.02 -1.94 -8.49
N ASN A 89 12.77 -0.64 -8.33
CA ASN A 89 13.32 0.18 -7.25
C ASN A 89 12.25 0.67 -6.25
N GLU A 90 10.98 0.39 -6.52
CA GLU A 90 9.87 0.89 -5.70
C GLU A 90 8.88 -0.23 -5.37
N SER A 91 8.10 -0.04 -4.31
CA SER A 91 6.89 -0.80 -4.01
C SER A 91 5.74 0.19 -3.87
N TRP A 92 4.78 0.16 -4.79
CA TRP A 92 3.65 1.08 -4.78
C TRP A 92 2.48 0.51 -3.99
N ILE A 93 2.01 1.23 -2.97
CA ILE A 93 0.81 0.87 -2.20
C ILE A 93 -0.38 1.66 -2.73
N THR A 94 -1.46 0.96 -3.07
CA THR A 94 -2.74 1.54 -3.52
C THR A 94 -3.88 0.96 -2.70
N LEU A 95 -4.81 1.78 -2.23
CA LEU A 95 -5.98 1.34 -1.46
C LEU A 95 -7.27 1.48 -2.27
N ASN A 96 -8.21 0.55 -2.07
CA ASN A 96 -9.53 0.65 -2.70
C ASN A 96 -10.44 1.58 -1.88
N PRO A 97 -10.92 2.69 -2.48
CA PRO A 97 -11.71 3.69 -1.76
C PRO A 97 -13.02 3.14 -1.18
N THR A 98 -13.69 2.22 -1.89
CA THR A 98 -14.99 1.63 -1.49
C THR A 98 -14.91 0.90 -0.15
N TYR A 99 -13.79 0.22 0.11
CA TYR A 99 -13.58 -0.49 1.38
C TYR A 99 -12.93 0.37 2.44
N CYS A 100 -12.18 1.37 2.04
CA CYS A 100 -11.52 2.27 3.00
C CYS A 100 -12.51 3.27 3.60
N GLN A 101 -13.53 3.71 2.86
CA GLN A 101 -14.49 4.71 3.32
C GLN A 101 -15.25 4.30 4.60
N PRO A 102 -15.72 3.04 4.76
CA PRO A 102 -16.28 2.56 6.03
C PRO A 102 -15.24 2.41 7.16
N LEU A 103 -13.96 2.25 6.82
CA LEU A 103 -12.87 1.98 7.76
C LEU A 103 -12.15 3.24 8.24
N LEU A 104 -12.60 4.43 7.80
CA LEU A 104 -12.06 5.74 8.19
C LEU A 104 -12.10 5.99 9.71
N GLN A 105 -12.73 5.12 10.51
CA GLN A 105 -12.77 5.21 11.98
C GLN A 105 -11.82 4.23 12.71
N GLY A 106 -11.17 3.28 12.02
CA GLY A 106 -10.49 2.16 12.69
C GLY A 106 -9.41 1.48 11.85
N ASP A 107 -9.84 0.56 11.00
CA ASP A 107 -8.96 -0.48 10.44
C ASP A 107 -8.08 0.00 9.28
N LEU A 108 -8.17 1.28 8.89
CA LEU A 108 -7.36 1.81 7.80
C LEU A 108 -5.85 1.77 8.11
N SER A 109 -5.48 1.91 9.39
CA SER A 109 -4.08 1.75 9.84
C SER A 109 -3.59 0.30 9.72
N TYR A 110 -4.44 -0.67 10.03
CA TYR A 110 -4.16 -2.10 9.85
C TYR A 110 -3.98 -2.43 8.38
N LEU A 111 -4.88 -1.93 7.52
CA LEU A 111 -4.80 -2.11 6.08
C LEU A 111 -3.50 -1.54 5.50
N LEU A 112 -3.08 -0.35 5.96
CA LEU A 112 -1.79 0.18 5.55
C LEU A 112 -0.63 -0.74 5.98
N CYS A 113 -0.66 -1.27 7.21
CA CYS A 113 0.37 -2.20 7.69
C CYS A 113 0.37 -3.52 6.89
N HIS A 114 -0.81 -3.99 6.46
CA HIS A 114 -0.97 -5.14 5.58
C HIS A 114 -0.28 -4.90 4.23
N GLU A 115 -0.47 -3.73 3.63
CA GLU A 115 0.18 -3.40 2.35
C GLU A 115 1.69 -3.18 2.51
N ILE A 116 2.13 -2.55 3.60
CA ILE A 116 3.56 -2.44 3.93
C ILE A 116 4.18 -3.83 4.09
N THR A 117 3.46 -4.80 4.65
CA THR A 117 3.91 -6.19 4.77
C THR A 117 4.21 -6.79 3.40
N HIS A 118 3.32 -6.62 2.41
CA HIS A 118 3.60 -7.03 1.03
C HIS A 118 4.87 -6.35 0.50
N ALA A 119 5.02 -5.04 0.73
CA ALA A 119 6.20 -4.31 0.30
C ALA A 119 7.51 -4.83 0.93
N VAL A 120 7.49 -5.26 2.20
CA VAL A 120 8.62 -5.92 2.87
C VAL A 120 8.91 -7.26 2.20
N LEU A 121 7.89 -8.08 1.98
CA LEU A 121 8.04 -9.43 1.41
C LEU A 121 8.50 -9.42 -0.06
N HIS A 122 8.28 -8.33 -0.79
CA HIS A 122 8.87 -8.15 -2.13
C HIS A 122 10.41 -8.07 -2.09
N ASN A 123 11.04 -7.80 -0.95
CA ASN A 123 12.49 -7.91 -0.84
C ASN A 123 12.98 -9.37 -0.82
N LEU A 124 12.09 -10.33 -0.53
CA LEU A 124 12.39 -11.77 -0.50
C LEU A 124 12.00 -12.50 -1.79
N ASP A 125 11.45 -11.79 -2.78
CA ASP A 125 10.78 -12.36 -3.95
C ASP A 125 9.66 -13.37 -3.58
N ILE A 126 9.11 -13.29 -2.36
CA ILE A 126 8.00 -14.12 -1.91
C ILE A 126 6.70 -13.47 -2.40
N TYR A 127 6.34 -13.77 -3.64
CA TYR A 127 5.01 -13.50 -4.17
C TYR A 127 4.17 -14.77 -4.08
N TRP A 128 3.32 -14.80 -3.04
CA TRP A 128 2.20 -15.73 -2.82
C TRP A 128 2.55 -17.11 -2.20
N GLY A 129 1.85 -17.44 -1.11
CA GLY A 129 1.69 -18.83 -0.64
C GLY A 129 2.07 -19.11 0.82
N HIS A 130 2.92 -18.31 1.45
CA HIS A 130 3.28 -18.49 2.86
C HIS A 130 2.44 -17.58 3.76
N SER A 131 1.29 -18.09 4.22
CA SER A 131 0.37 -17.43 5.16
C SER A 131 1.02 -17.02 6.49
N SER A 132 2.07 -17.74 6.90
CA SER A 132 2.69 -17.58 8.22
C SER A 132 3.44 -16.24 8.40
N PRO A 133 4.46 -15.87 7.58
CA PRO A 133 5.18 -14.62 7.80
C PRO A 133 4.34 -13.37 7.49
N HIS A 134 3.38 -13.45 6.56
CA HIS A 134 2.55 -12.30 6.18
C HIS A 134 1.62 -11.86 7.32
N SER A 135 0.83 -12.79 7.86
CA SER A 135 -0.14 -12.47 8.92
C SER A 135 0.55 -12.06 10.22
N GLU A 136 1.65 -12.74 10.58
CA GLU A 136 2.47 -12.41 11.75
C GLU A 136 3.13 -11.03 11.61
N LEU A 137 3.74 -10.74 10.46
CA LEU A 137 4.37 -9.44 10.22
C LEU A 137 3.33 -8.31 10.21
N THR A 138 2.17 -8.51 9.59
CA THR A 138 1.09 -7.51 9.58
C THR A 138 0.67 -7.18 11.01
N ALA A 139 0.46 -8.19 11.85
CA ALA A 139 0.08 -8.01 13.25
C ALA A 139 1.19 -7.30 14.05
N TYR A 140 2.45 -7.68 13.84
CA TYR A 140 3.60 -7.05 14.47
C TYR A 140 3.71 -5.56 14.12
N LEU A 141 3.64 -5.23 12.82
CA LEU A 141 3.68 -3.84 12.35
C LEU A 141 2.52 -3.03 12.89
N TRP A 142 1.31 -3.59 12.90
CA TRP A 142 0.15 -2.89 13.43
C TRP A 142 0.30 -2.58 14.92
N GLN A 143 0.76 -3.53 15.73
CA GLN A 143 1.06 -3.30 17.14
C GLN A 143 2.16 -2.26 17.34
N TYR A 144 3.20 -2.28 16.51
CA TYR A 144 4.25 -1.27 16.53
C TYR A 144 3.70 0.12 16.25
N CYS A 145 2.99 0.30 15.13
CA CYS A 145 2.47 1.60 14.73
C CYS A 145 1.44 2.11 15.79
N GLN A 146 0.65 1.23 16.44
CA GLN A 146 -0.25 1.59 17.56
C GLN A 146 0.47 2.03 18.85
N LYS A 147 1.64 1.46 19.16
CA LYS A 147 2.44 1.85 20.33
C LYS A 147 3.14 3.20 20.14
N LYS A 148 3.57 3.48 18.91
CA LYS A 148 4.35 4.68 18.58
C LYS A 148 3.48 5.89 18.22
N TYR A 149 2.32 5.65 17.61
CA TYR A 149 1.44 6.70 17.10
C TYR A 149 0.03 6.54 17.68
N SER A 150 -0.61 7.64 18.05
CA SER A 150 -2.00 7.55 18.53
C SER A 150 -2.93 7.20 17.37
N HIS A 151 -3.95 6.38 17.64
CA HIS A 151 -4.97 6.00 16.65
C HIS A 151 -5.54 7.21 15.91
N GLN A 152 -5.83 8.30 16.65
CA GLN A 152 -6.33 9.55 16.08
C GLN A 152 -5.33 10.22 15.13
N GLN A 153 -4.02 10.19 15.43
CA GLN A 153 -3.00 10.73 14.54
C GLN A 153 -2.93 9.92 13.23
N LEU A 154 -2.96 8.59 13.35
CA LEU A 154 -2.91 7.68 12.19
C LEU A 154 -4.08 7.89 11.25
N VAL A 155 -5.31 7.87 11.80
CA VAL A 155 -6.53 8.11 11.05
C VAL A 155 -6.53 9.49 10.42
N LYS A 156 -6.14 10.53 11.17
CA LYS A 156 -6.09 11.90 10.65
C LYS A 156 -5.12 12.04 9.48
N LEU A 157 -3.93 11.43 9.54
CA LEU A 157 -2.96 11.49 8.44
C LEU A 157 -3.49 10.84 7.17
N LEU A 158 -4.15 9.70 7.29
CA LEU A 158 -4.73 8.98 6.17
C LEU A 158 -5.92 9.73 5.54
N ILE A 159 -6.81 10.29 6.37
CA ILE A 159 -7.94 11.11 5.91
C ILE A 159 -7.43 12.40 5.27
N SER A 160 -6.50 13.12 5.90
CA SER A 160 -5.98 14.36 5.34
C SER A 160 -5.26 14.13 4.00
N TRP A 161 -4.55 13.02 3.84
CA TRP A 161 -3.99 12.65 2.54
C TRP A 161 -5.09 12.42 1.51
N TRP A 162 -6.14 11.67 1.87
CA TRP A 162 -7.29 11.43 0.99
C TRP A 162 -7.88 12.75 0.52
N GLU A 163 -8.28 13.62 1.44
CA GLU A 163 -8.97 14.88 1.15
C GLU A 163 -8.13 15.84 0.29
N MET A 164 -6.81 15.85 0.46
CA MET A 164 -5.91 16.71 -0.31
C MET A 164 -5.61 16.23 -1.74
N ASN A 165 -5.84 14.95 -2.04
CA ASN A 165 -5.42 14.33 -3.31
C ASN A 165 -6.58 13.77 -4.14
N GLN A 166 -7.84 14.02 -3.73
CA GLN A 166 -9.01 13.94 -4.62
C GLN A 166 -9.03 15.10 -5.61
#